data_AF-A0A1I8P676-F1
#
_entry.id   AF-A0A1I8P676-F1
#
_cell.length_a   1.000
_cell.length_b   1.000
_cell.length_c   1.000
_cell.angle_alpha   90.00
_cell.angle_beta   90.00
_cell.angle_gamma   90.00
#
_symmetry.space_group_name_H-M   'P 1'
#
loop_
_entity.id
_entity.type
_entity.pdbx_description
1 polymer ?
#
loop_
_entity_poly.entity_id
_entity_poly.type
_entity_poly.pdbx_seq_one_letter_code
_entity_poly.pdbx_strand_id
1 'polypeptide(L)'
;MWLIAITFLSVGFGDIVPNTYCGRGIAVSTGIMGAGCTALLVAVVSRKLELTRAEKHVHNFMMDTQLTKRLKNAAANVLRETWLIYKHTRLVKRVNPGRVRTHQRKFLLAIYALRKVKMDQRKLMDNANTITDMAKTQNTVYEIISDMSSRQDAIEERLTNLEDKLQALQDHMESLPEIITRCLSQHQERVEQRKNFLHPDAAAQTLQPPHTPTPMFNAPSMQFPHSSMAAE
;
A
#
# COMPACT_ATOMS: atom_id res chain seq x y z
N MET A 1 14.08 11.54 55.33
CA MET A 1 13.14 10.72 54.53
C MET A 1 11.89 11.49 54.14
N TRP A 2 11.19 12.14 55.07
CA TRP A 2 9.94 12.87 54.81
C TRP A 2 10.02 13.95 53.70
N LEU A 3 11.01 14.85 53.77
CA LEU A 3 11.19 15.94 52.79
C LEU A 3 11.35 15.41 51.34
N ILE A 4 12.15 14.37 51.15
CA ILE A 4 12.42 13.76 49.83
C ILE A 4 11.14 13.18 49.23
N ALA A 5 10.27 12.55 50.02
CA ALA A 5 9.01 11.99 49.52
C ALA A 5 8.02 13.08 49.04
N ILE A 6 7.93 14.20 49.76
CA ILE A 6 7.06 15.33 49.41
C ILE A 6 7.57 16.10 48.20
N THR A 7 8.89 16.25 48.09
CA THR A 7 9.52 16.84 46.91
C THR A 7 9.38 15.91 45.69
N PHE A 8 9.52 14.59 45.86
CA PHE A 8 9.31 13.61 44.80
C PHE A 8 7.86 13.63 44.29
N LEU A 9 6.87 13.73 45.18
CA LEU A 9 5.46 13.84 44.80
C LEU A 9 5.07 15.26 44.33
N SER A 10 6.01 16.21 44.31
CA SER A 10 5.79 17.61 43.92
C SER A 10 4.70 18.33 44.74
N VAL A 11 4.51 17.98 46.01
CA VAL A 11 3.51 18.60 46.90
C VAL A 11 4.04 19.88 47.55
N GLY A 12 5.22 19.81 48.17
CA GLY A 12 5.97 20.98 48.68
C GLY A 12 5.27 21.82 49.76
N PHE A 13 5.00 21.25 50.94
CA PHE A 13 4.35 21.98 52.05
C PHE A 13 5.16 23.18 52.59
N GLY A 14 6.49 23.15 52.51
CA GLY A 14 7.36 24.29 52.85
C GLY A 14 7.70 24.48 54.33
N ASP A 15 7.34 23.53 55.18
CA ASP A 15 7.64 23.46 56.62
C ASP A 15 9.10 23.07 56.94
N ILE A 16 9.74 22.28 56.07
CA ILE A 16 11.16 21.92 56.17
C ILE A 16 11.84 22.24 54.83
N VAL A 17 12.90 23.06 54.84
CA VAL A 17 13.62 23.53 53.63
C VAL A 17 15.12 23.26 53.79
N PRO A 18 15.82 22.75 52.75
CA PRO A 18 17.27 22.56 52.81
C PRO A 18 18.01 23.91 52.81
N ASN A 19 18.76 24.16 53.88
CA ASN A 19 19.56 25.37 54.04
C ASN A 19 20.94 25.29 53.37
N THR A 20 21.42 24.09 53.04
CA THR A 20 22.72 23.89 52.36
C THR A 20 22.57 23.84 50.85
N TYR A 21 23.59 24.31 50.12
CA TYR A 21 23.63 24.23 48.65
C TYR A 21 23.54 22.78 48.14
N CYS A 22 24.20 21.84 48.81
CA CYS A 22 24.12 20.41 48.49
C CYS A 22 22.69 19.86 48.69
N GLY A 23 22.01 20.23 49.79
CA GLY A 23 20.63 19.83 50.04
C GLY A 23 19.63 20.39 49.04
N ARG A 24 19.84 21.63 48.57
CA ARG A 24 19.03 22.24 47.50
C ARG A 24 19.23 21.51 46.17
N GLY A 25 20.47 21.13 45.83
CA GLY A 25 20.76 20.32 44.65
C GLY A 25 20.04 18.97 44.66
N ILE A 26 20.07 18.27 45.80
CA ILE A 26 19.37 16.98 45.98
C ILE A 26 17.84 17.15 45.88
N ALA A 27 17.28 18.23 46.43
CA ALA A 27 15.85 18.49 46.33
C ALA A 27 15.42 18.73 44.87
N VAL A 28 16.20 19.49 44.11
CA VAL A 28 15.93 19.74 42.68
C VAL A 28 16.03 18.45 41.86
N SER A 29 17.09 17.65 42.04
CA SER A 29 17.24 16.39 41.30
C SER A 29 16.13 15.39 41.64
N THR A 30 15.73 15.32 42.92
CA THR A 30 14.58 14.51 43.37
C THR A 30 13.28 14.98 42.72
N GLY A 31 13.04 16.29 42.63
CA GLY A 31 11.87 16.84 41.94
C GLY A 31 11.83 16.49 40.45
N ILE A 32 12.98 16.58 39.77
CA ILE A 32 13.09 16.18 38.35
C ILE A 32 12.79 14.69 38.18
N MET A 33 13.36 13.83 39.03
CA MET A 33 13.05 12.39 39.03
C MET A 33 11.57 12.11 39.29
N GLY A 34 10.97 12.79 40.28
CA GLY A 34 9.56 12.64 40.62
C GLY A 34 8.61 13.02 39.48
N ALA A 35 8.90 14.12 38.80
CA ALA A 35 8.20 14.54 37.60
C ALA A 35 8.35 13.51 36.46
N GLY A 36 9.57 13.00 36.25
CA GLY A 36 9.84 11.95 35.25
C GLY A 36 9.08 10.65 35.53
N CYS A 37 9.06 10.19 36.79
CA CYS A 37 8.28 9.03 37.20
C CYS A 37 6.78 9.23 36.99
N THR A 38 6.26 10.42 37.32
CA THR A 38 4.84 10.75 37.12
C THR A 38 4.48 10.77 35.63
N ALA A 39 5.34 11.35 34.78
CA ALA A 39 5.14 11.36 33.34
C ALA A 39 5.09 9.94 32.74
N LEU A 40 6.02 9.07 33.16
CA LEU A 40 6.03 7.67 32.74
C LEU A 40 4.79 6.92 33.21
N LEU A 41 4.36 7.12 34.46
CA LEU A 41 3.13 6.51 34.99
C LEU A 41 1.91 6.92 34.17
N VAL A 42 1.74 8.21 33.90
CA VAL A 42 0.62 8.73 33.07
C VAL A 42 0.67 8.13 31.67
N ALA A 43 1.85 8.06 31.04
CA ALA A 43 2.00 7.46 29.72
C ALA A 43 1.61 5.97 29.69
N VAL A 44 2.05 5.19 30.69
CA VAL A 44 1.73 3.77 30.81
C VAL A 44 0.24 3.56 31.07
N VAL A 45 -0.36 4.34 31.98
CA VAL A 45 -1.78 4.28 32.28
C VAL A 45 -2.60 4.64 31.05
N SER A 46 -2.23 5.70 30.31
CA SER A 46 -2.89 6.09 29.06
C SER A 46 -2.91 4.94 28.06
N ARG A 47 -1.75 4.29 27.83
CA ARG A 47 -1.64 3.15 26.89
C ARG A 47 -2.43 1.93 27.36
N LYS A 48 -2.59 1.70 28.67
CA LYS A 48 -3.41 0.61 29.21
C LYS A 48 -4.92 0.90 29.16
N LEU A 49 -5.32 2.17 29.15
CA LEU A 49 -6.72 2.60 29.00
C LEU A 49 -7.16 2.66 27.54
N GLU A 50 -6.23 2.73 26.60
CA GLU A 50 -6.54 2.60 25.18
C GLU A 50 -7.07 1.20 24.88
N LEU A 51 -8.38 1.10 24.60
CA LEU A 51 -8.99 -0.17 24.21
C LEU A 51 -8.26 -0.76 22.99
N THR A 52 -8.00 -2.06 23.06
CA THR A 52 -7.44 -2.83 21.96
C THR A 52 -8.40 -2.84 20.77
N ARG A 53 -7.89 -3.16 19.57
CA ARG A 53 -8.70 -3.21 18.34
C ARG A 53 -9.86 -4.21 18.46
N ALA A 54 -9.64 -5.34 19.14
CA ALA A 54 -10.67 -6.36 19.35
C ALA A 54 -11.76 -5.88 20.33
N GLU A 55 -11.38 -5.27 21.46
CA GLU A 55 -12.34 -4.70 22.41
C GLU A 55 -13.15 -3.56 21.81
N LYS A 56 -12.51 -2.69 21.01
CA LYS A 56 -13.22 -1.65 20.24
C LYS A 56 -14.26 -2.24 19.31
N HIS A 57 -13.95 -3.34 18.63
CA HIS A 57 -14.90 -4.01 17.74
C HIS A 57 -16.09 -4.59 18.53
N VAL A 58 -15.85 -5.25 19.66
CA VAL A 58 -16.90 -5.78 20.54
C VAL A 58 -17.75 -4.64 21.13
N HIS A 59 -17.13 -3.56 21.59
CA HIS A 59 -17.83 -2.39 22.12
C HIS A 59 -18.68 -1.71 21.04
N ASN A 60 -18.18 -1.59 19.81
CA ASN A 60 -18.91 -1.04 18.69
C ASN A 60 -20.15 -1.90 18.37
N PHE A 61 -19.97 -3.21 18.30
CA PHE A 61 -21.08 -4.16 18.09
C PHE A 61 -22.14 -4.09 19.20
N MET A 62 -21.69 -4.03 20.45
CA MET A 62 -22.59 -3.90 21.60
C MET A 62 -23.37 -2.58 21.57
N MET A 63 -22.69 -1.47 21.27
CA MET A 63 -23.31 -0.16 21.18
C MET A 63 -24.32 -0.08 20.03
N ASP A 64 -24.00 -0.64 18.85
CA ASP A 64 -24.92 -0.72 17.72
C ASP A 64 -26.17 -1.55 18.05
N THR A 65 -25.97 -2.70 18.69
CA THR A 65 -27.07 -3.55 19.18
C THR A 65 -27.97 -2.78 20.16
N GLN A 66 -27.38 -2.00 21.08
CA GLN A 66 -28.14 -1.18 22.02
C GLN A 66 -28.89 -0.04 21.33
N LEU A 67 -28.26 0.69 20.41
CA LEU A 67 -28.89 1.77 19.66
C LEU A 67 -30.07 1.26 18.84
N THR A 68 -29.91 0.12 18.17
CA THR A 68 -30.99 -0.53 17.42
C THR A 68 -32.18 -0.89 18.32
N LYS A 69 -31.93 -1.44 19.51
CA LYS A 69 -33.00 -1.72 20.50
C LYS A 69 -33.70 -0.44 20.96
N ARG A 70 -32.94 0.62 21.28
CA ARG A 70 -33.50 1.91 21.71
C ARG A 70 -34.29 2.58 20.59
N LEU A 71 -33.85 2.47 19.34
CA LEU A 71 -34.54 3.02 18.17
C LEU A 71 -35.92 2.36 18.01
N LYS A 72 -35.96 1.02 18.06
CA LYS A 72 -37.21 0.23 18.00
C LYS A 72 -38.16 0.61 19.15
N ASN A 73 -37.65 0.73 20.37
CA ASN A 73 -38.46 1.13 21.53
C ASN A 73 -39.01 2.57 21.39
N ALA A 74 -38.18 3.52 20.96
CA ALA A 74 -38.62 4.90 20.74
C ALA A 74 -39.68 4.97 19.63
N ALA A 75 -39.50 4.22 18.54
CA ALA A 75 -40.48 4.14 17.46
C ALA A 75 -41.82 3.54 17.93
N ALA A 76 -41.77 2.49 18.75
CA ALA A 76 -42.97 1.91 19.37
C ALA A 76 -43.71 2.92 20.25
N ASN A 77 -42.98 3.72 21.04
CA ASN A 77 -43.58 4.77 21.86
C ASN A 77 -44.21 5.90 21.02
N VAL A 78 -43.58 6.27 19.90
CA VAL A 78 -44.17 7.22 18.95
C VAL A 78 -45.51 6.70 18.44
N LEU A 79 -45.57 5.46 17.95
CA LEU A 79 -46.81 4.84 17.48
C LEU A 79 -47.87 4.74 18.57
N ARG A 80 -47.48 4.31 19.78
CA ARG A 80 -48.37 4.21 20.95
C ARG A 80 -49.00 5.55 21.29
N GLU A 81 -48.20 6.61 21.40
CA GLU A 81 -48.71 7.94 21.76
C GLU A 81 -49.52 8.56 20.61
N THR A 82 -49.15 8.34 19.33
CA THR A 82 -49.98 8.74 18.18
C THR A 82 -51.38 8.09 18.25
N TRP A 83 -51.43 6.78 18.51
CA TRP A 83 -52.69 6.06 18.66
C TRP A 83 -53.49 6.58 19.86
N LEU A 84 -52.86 6.80 21.02
CA LEU A 84 -53.54 7.30 22.21
C LEU A 84 -54.05 8.74 22.02
N ILE A 85 -53.34 9.59 21.28
CA ILE A 85 -53.86 10.91 20.90
C ILE A 85 -55.10 10.75 20.03
N TYR A 86 -55.05 9.94 18.98
CA TYR A 86 -56.20 9.68 18.10
C TYR A 86 -57.41 9.15 18.88
N LYS A 87 -57.19 8.15 19.75
CA LYS A 87 -58.23 7.57 20.59
C LYS A 87 -58.93 8.64 21.45
N HIS A 88 -58.18 9.50 22.12
CA HIS A 88 -58.73 10.50 23.06
C HIS A 88 -59.26 11.77 22.41
N THR A 89 -58.99 11.97 21.12
CA THR A 89 -59.46 13.14 20.36
C THR A 89 -60.63 12.81 19.45
N ARG A 90 -60.68 11.60 18.87
CA ARG A 90 -61.66 11.24 17.83
C ARG A 90 -62.57 10.06 18.16
N LEU A 91 -62.21 9.19 19.10
CA LEU A 91 -62.98 7.97 19.44
C LEU A 91 -63.82 8.10 20.72
N VAL A 92 -63.89 9.29 21.35
CA VAL A 92 -64.63 9.53 22.60
C VAL A 92 -65.71 10.59 22.38
N LYS A 93 -66.91 10.39 22.94
CA LYS A 93 -68.03 11.35 22.86
C LYS A 93 -67.76 12.69 23.55
N ARG A 94 -66.92 12.73 24.60
CA ARG A 94 -66.45 13.96 25.25
C ARG A 94 -64.93 13.93 25.36
N VAL A 95 -64.28 14.99 24.87
CA VAL A 95 -62.82 15.12 24.86
C VAL A 95 -62.34 15.72 26.17
N ASN A 96 -61.37 15.07 26.82
CA ASN A 96 -60.71 15.58 28.02
C ASN A 96 -59.37 16.25 27.63
N PRO A 97 -59.29 17.59 27.57
CA PRO A 97 -58.11 18.30 27.06
C PRO A 97 -56.85 18.04 27.90
N GLY A 98 -56.98 17.82 29.22
CA GLY A 98 -55.85 17.49 30.09
C GLY A 98 -55.15 16.18 29.70
N ARG A 99 -55.94 15.12 29.43
CA ARG A 99 -55.39 13.80 29.05
C ARG A 99 -54.75 13.83 27.66
N VAL A 100 -55.34 14.56 26.73
CA VAL A 100 -54.78 14.77 25.38
C VAL A 100 -53.42 15.49 25.49
N ARG A 101 -53.32 16.57 26.29
CA ARG A 101 -52.07 17.31 26.48
C ARG A 101 -50.95 16.45 27.06
N THR A 102 -51.28 15.54 27.99
CA THR A 102 -50.31 14.57 28.52
C THR A 102 -49.78 13.63 27.44
N HIS A 103 -50.64 13.07 26.60
CA HIS A 103 -50.22 12.19 25.49
C HIS A 103 -49.44 12.95 24.42
N GLN A 104 -49.81 14.19 24.11
CA GLN A 104 -49.05 15.07 23.21
C GLN A 104 -47.63 15.34 23.73
N ARG A 105 -47.46 15.60 25.03
CA ARG A 105 -46.14 15.78 25.64
C ARG A 105 -45.30 14.50 25.54
N LYS A 106 -45.89 13.34 25.84
CA LYS A 106 -45.22 12.03 25.71
C LYS A 106 -44.86 11.72 24.26
N PHE A 107 -45.73 12.03 23.30
CA PHE A 107 -45.46 11.91 21.87
C PHE A 107 -44.26 12.76 21.46
N LEU A 108 -44.22 14.04 21.85
CA LEU A 108 -43.10 14.92 21.52
C LEU A 108 -41.76 14.43 22.11
N LEU A 109 -41.79 13.94 23.36
CA LEU A 109 -40.62 13.33 23.99
C LEU A 109 -40.17 12.06 23.26
N ALA A 110 -41.10 11.21 22.82
CA ALA A 110 -40.78 10.02 22.04
C ALA A 110 -40.16 10.37 20.68
N ILE A 111 -40.67 11.40 20.00
CA ILE A 111 -40.09 11.91 18.74
C ILE A 111 -38.68 12.44 18.97
N TYR A 112 -38.46 13.22 20.04
CA TYR A 112 -37.14 13.73 20.38
C TYR A 112 -36.16 12.60 20.68
N ALA A 113 -36.58 11.61 21.47
CA ALA A 113 -35.78 10.42 21.77
C ALA A 113 -35.43 9.64 20.49
N LEU A 114 -36.39 9.43 19.59
CA LEU A 114 -36.17 8.74 18.31
C LEU A 114 -35.13 9.48 17.46
N ARG A 115 -35.26 10.81 17.33
CA ARG A 115 -34.29 11.64 16.58
C ARG A 115 -32.90 11.58 17.18
N LYS A 116 -32.80 11.66 18.52
CA LYS A 116 -31.52 11.56 19.23
C LYS A 116 -30.84 10.22 18.97
N VAL A 117 -31.55 9.11 19.15
CA VAL A 117 -31.01 7.76 18.89
C VAL A 117 -30.61 7.59 17.42
N LYS A 118 -31.40 8.11 16.48
CA LYS A 118 -31.06 8.08 15.05
C LYS A 118 -29.80 8.88 14.72
N MET A 119 -29.61 10.03 15.37
CA MET A 119 -28.40 10.84 15.21
C MET A 119 -27.17 10.12 15.80
N ASP A 120 -27.32 9.52 16.98
CA ASP A 120 -26.25 8.74 17.61
C ASP A 120 -25.88 7.51 16.77
N GLN A 121 -26.85 6.85 16.15
CA GLN A 121 -26.63 5.76 15.19
C GLN A 121 -25.86 6.22 13.94
N ARG A 122 -26.19 7.40 13.40
CA ARG A 122 -25.46 7.97 12.26
C ARG A 122 -24.00 8.23 12.61
N LYS A 123 -23.74 8.88 13.76
CA LYS A 123 -22.38 9.12 14.24
C LYS A 123 -21.58 7.82 14.35
N LEU A 124 -22.22 6.76 14.85
CA LEU A 124 -21.53 5.48 14.98
C LEU A 124 -21.18 4.86 13.62
N MET A 125 -22.09 4.94 12.67
CA MET A 125 -21.89 4.45 11.31
C MET A 125 -20.80 5.24 10.56
N ASP A 126 -20.76 6.57 10.72
CA ASP A 126 -19.73 7.42 10.11
C ASP A 126 -18.32 7.02 10.60
N ASN A 127 -18.15 6.70 11.89
CA ASN A 127 -16.89 6.21 12.44
C ASN A 127 -16.47 4.83 11.87
N ALA A 128 -17.43 3.94 11.61
CA ALA A 128 -17.17 2.63 11.01
C ALA A 128 -16.80 2.73 9.51
N ASN A 129 -17.43 3.67 8.81
CA ASN A 129 -17.17 3.93 7.39
C ASN A 129 -15.73 4.44 7.19
N THR A 130 -15.20 5.32 8.04
CA THR A 130 -13.81 5.81 7.92
C THR A 130 -12.78 4.68 7.92
N ILE A 131 -12.93 3.66 8.77
CA ILE A 131 -12.00 2.52 8.82
C ILE A 131 -12.15 1.64 7.57
N THR A 132 -13.40 1.40 7.15
CA THR A 132 -13.72 0.59 5.97
C THR A 132 -13.23 1.24 4.68
N ASP A 133 -13.43 2.54 4.54
CA ASP A 133 -13.02 3.32 3.37
C ASP A 133 -11.49 3.42 3.28
N MET A 134 -10.79 3.51 4.42
CA MET A 134 -9.33 3.45 4.44
C MET A 134 -8.79 2.08 4.00
N ALA A 135 -9.42 0.98 4.45
CA ALA A 135 -9.05 -0.37 4.00
C ALA A 135 -9.32 -0.58 2.50
N LYS A 136 -10.46 -0.10 1.99
CA LYS A 136 -10.76 -0.13 0.55
C LYS A 136 -9.76 0.69 -0.26
N THR A 137 -9.44 1.89 0.20
CA THR A 137 -8.44 2.77 -0.43
C THR A 137 -7.09 2.06 -0.51
N GLN A 138 -6.68 1.37 0.56
CA GLN A 138 -5.44 0.60 0.58
C GLN A 138 -5.44 -0.53 -0.47
N ASN A 139 -6.54 -1.29 -0.59
CA ASN A 139 -6.65 -2.33 -1.63
C ASN A 139 -6.59 -1.74 -3.04
N THR A 140 -7.35 -0.67 -3.31
CA THR A 140 -7.31 0.01 -4.62
C THR A 140 -5.92 0.54 -4.95
N VAL A 141 -5.23 1.15 -3.97
CA VAL A 141 -3.85 1.63 -4.16
C VAL A 141 -2.90 0.47 -4.45
N TYR A 142 -3.05 -0.67 -3.76
CA TYR A 142 -2.23 -1.85 -4.01
C TYR A 142 -2.43 -2.39 -5.44
N GLU A 143 -3.68 -2.52 -5.90
CA GLU A 143 -3.98 -2.95 -7.27
C GLU A 143 -3.36 -2.00 -8.31
N ILE A 144 -3.51 -0.68 -8.14
CA ILE A 144 -2.92 0.32 -9.04
C ILE A 144 -1.39 0.20 -9.08
N ILE A 145 -0.73 0.02 -7.94
CA ILE A 145 0.73 -0.10 -7.88
C ILE A 145 1.19 -1.40 -8.54
N SER A 146 0.48 -2.50 -8.32
CA SER A 146 0.76 -3.79 -8.96
C SER A 146 0.67 -3.69 -10.49
N ASP A 147 -0.42 -3.09 -10.99
CA ASP A 147 -0.60 -2.84 -12.42
C ASP A 147 0.48 -1.92 -12.99
N MET A 148 0.86 -0.89 -12.22
CA MET A 148 1.92 0.03 -12.61
C MET A 148 3.28 -0.66 -12.69
N SER A 149 3.61 -1.52 -11.72
CA SER A 149 4.85 -2.32 -11.74
C SER A 149 4.91 -3.23 -12.96
N SER A 150 3.83 -3.97 -13.24
CA SER A 150 3.79 -4.85 -14.41
C SER A 150 3.95 -4.07 -15.73
N ARG A 151 3.36 -2.87 -15.82
CA ARG A 151 3.58 -1.99 -16.97
C ARG A 151 5.00 -1.47 -17.04
N GLN A 152 5.62 -1.16 -15.90
CA GLN A 152 7.01 -0.73 -15.83
C GLN A 152 7.94 -1.84 -16.32
N ASP A 153 7.76 -3.07 -15.87
CA ASP A 153 8.55 -4.24 -16.32
C ASP A 153 8.46 -4.41 -17.85
N ALA A 154 7.25 -4.29 -18.41
CA ALA A 154 7.05 -4.38 -19.86
C ALA A 154 7.69 -3.21 -20.64
N ILE A 155 7.82 -2.03 -20.03
CA ILE A 155 8.52 -0.89 -20.62
C ILE A 155 10.03 -1.09 -20.53
N GLU A 156 10.55 -1.55 -19.39
CA GLU A 156 11.96 -1.87 -19.20
C GLU A 156 12.41 -2.94 -20.20
N GLU A 157 11.63 -4.00 -20.41
CA GLU A 157 11.92 -5.03 -21.42
C GLU A 157 11.93 -4.46 -22.85
N ARG A 158 11.04 -3.51 -23.17
CA ARG A 158 11.05 -2.85 -24.48
C ARG A 158 12.25 -1.93 -24.64
N LEU A 159 12.71 -1.31 -23.55
CA LEU A 159 13.87 -0.42 -23.54
C LEU A 159 15.16 -1.22 -23.77
N THR A 160 15.34 -2.34 -23.06
CA THR A 160 16.51 -3.22 -23.24
C THR A 160 16.56 -3.78 -24.66
N ASN A 161 15.43 -4.24 -25.19
CA ASN A 161 15.33 -4.68 -26.59
C ASN A 161 15.67 -3.57 -27.60
N LEU A 162 15.37 -2.31 -27.27
CA LEU A 162 15.75 -1.16 -28.10
C LEU A 162 17.25 -0.86 -27.99
N GLU A 163 17.83 -0.92 -26.79
CA GLU A 163 19.27 -0.79 -26.57
C GLU A 163 20.03 -1.86 -27.36
N ASP A 164 19.61 -3.13 -27.31
CA ASP A 164 20.25 -4.23 -28.04
C ASP A 164 20.23 -4.00 -29.57
N LYS A 165 19.10 -3.52 -30.10
CA LYS A 165 18.97 -3.19 -31.53
C LYS A 165 19.84 -2.01 -31.93
N LEU A 166 19.96 -1.00 -31.07
CA LEU A 166 20.84 0.14 -31.30
C LEU A 166 22.31 -0.28 -31.27
N GLN A 167 22.70 -1.14 -30.33
CA GLN A 167 24.05 -1.70 -30.28
C GLN A 167 24.36 -2.51 -31.54
N ALA A 168 23.43 -3.38 -31.98
CA ALA A 168 23.62 -4.13 -33.21
C ALA A 168 23.77 -3.22 -34.45
N LEU A 169 23.02 -2.12 -34.52
CA LEU A 169 23.17 -1.12 -35.59
C LEU A 169 24.52 -0.42 -35.52
N GLN A 170 24.98 -0.06 -34.32
CA GLN A 170 26.29 0.54 -34.08
C GLN A 170 27.41 -0.39 -34.60
N ASP A 171 27.38 -1.68 -34.24
CA ASP A 171 28.38 -2.68 -34.65
C ASP A 171 28.37 -2.90 -36.17
N HIS A 172 27.18 -2.91 -36.80
CA HIS A 172 27.07 -2.99 -38.26
C HIS A 172 27.66 -1.76 -38.94
N MET A 173 27.43 -0.55 -38.40
CA MET A 173 28.01 0.68 -38.95
C MET A 173 29.53 0.72 -38.79
N GLU A 174 30.07 0.21 -37.69
CA GLU A 174 31.51 0.18 -37.42
C GLU A 174 32.25 -0.85 -38.29
N SER A 175 31.62 -1.99 -38.58
CA SER A 175 32.19 -3.03 -39.47
C SER A 175 32.04 -2.74 -40.97
N LEU A 176 31.06 -1.91 -41.35
CA LEU A 176 30.77 -1.52 -42.73
C LEU A 176 31.98 -1.02 -43.53
N PRO A 177 32.79 -0.06 -43.06
CA PRO A 177 33.96 0.43 -43.79
C PRO A 177 35.02 -0.65 -44.02
N GLU A 178 35.21 -1.56 -43.06
CA GLU A 178 36.16 -2.66 -43.19
C GLU A 178 35.71 -3.65 -44.27
N ILE A 179 34.41 -3.97 -44.31
CA ILE A 179 33.80 -4.84 -45.33
C ILE A 179 33.91 -4.19 -46.72
N ILE A 180 33.60 -2.89 -46.84
CA ILE A 180 33.73 -2.15 -48.10
C ILE A 180 35.19 -2.19 -48.58
N THR A 181 36.14 -1.95 -47.68
CA THR A 181 37.59 -1.98 -48.00
C THR A 181 38.01 -3.36 -48.52
N ARG A 182 37.58 -4.45 -47.86
CA ARG A 182 37.85 -5.83 -48.30
C ARG A 182 37.21 -6.14 -49.66
N CYS A 183 35.99 -5.68 -49.92
CA CYS A 183 35.33 -5.90 -51.20
C CYS A 183 36.04 -5.16 -52.33
N LEU A 184 36.45 -3.91 -52.09
CA LEU A 184 37.21 -3.12 -53.05
C LEU A 184 38.59 -3.73 -53.34
N SER A 185 39.33 -4.16 -52.32
CA SER A 185 40.63 -4.81 -52.52
C SER A 185 40.51 -6.12 -53.30
N GLN A 186 39.51 -6.95 -52.97
CA GLN A 186 39.26 -8.21 -53.67
C GLN A 186 38.81 -7.99 -55.13
N HIS A 187 38.06 -6.92 -55.41
CA HIS A 187 37.73 -6.52 -56.78
C HIS A 187 38.97 -6.06 -57.54
N GLN A 188 39.83 -5.27 -56.90
CA GLN A 188 41.07 -4.79 -57.50
C GLN A 188 42.04 -5.93 -57.83
N GLU A 189 42.20 -6.92 -56.93
CA GLU A 189 42.98 -8.13 -57.20
C GLU A 189 42.42 -8.95 -58.38
N ARG A 190 41.09 -9.08 -58.49
CA ARG A 190 40.47 -9.75 -59.64
C ARG A 190 40.71 -9.00 -60.95
N VAL A 191 40.68 -7.66 -60.92
CA VAL A 191 40.98 -6.83 -62.10
C VAL A 191 42.46 -6.94 -62.49
N GLU A 192 43.37 -6.95 -61.52
CA GLU A 192 44.81 -7.17 -61.71
C GLU A 192 45.12 -8.56 -62.28
N GLN A 193 44.52 -9.63 -61.73
CA GLN A 193 44.63 -10.97 -62.30
C GLN A 193 44.16 -10.98 -63.76
N ARG A 194 43.00 -10.36 -64.04
CA ARG A 194 42.45 -10.29 -65.40
C ARG A 194 43.36 -9.52 -66.36
N LYS A 195 44.08 -8.49 -65.89
CA LYS A 195 45.13 -7.81 -66.66
C LYS A 195 46.35 -8.70 -66.88
N ASN A 196 46.80 -9.45 -65.88
CA ASN A 196 47.92 -10.39 -66.01
C ASN A 196 47.62 -11.54 -66.99
N PHE A 197 46.36 -11.96 -67.11
CA PHE A 197 45.91 -12.94 -68.12
C PHE A 197 45.88 -12.40 -69.56
N LEU A 198 46.02 -11.08 -69.77
CA LEU A 198 46.13 -10.48 -71.10
C LEU A 198 47.58 -10.25 -71.57
N HIS A 199 48.59 -10.65 -70.78
CA HIS A 199 50.00 -10.58 -71.21
C HIS A 199 50.40 -11.87 -71.97
N PRO A 200 50.87 -11.78 -73.23
CA PRO A 200 50.88 -12.91 -74.16
C PRO A 200 52.15 -13.79 -74.08
N ASP A 201 52.57 -14.26 -72.90
CA ASP A 201 53.78 -15.09 -72.78
C ASP A 201 53.68 -16.36 -71.92
N ALA A 202 52.54 -16.64 -71.27
CA ALA A 202 52.42 -17.80 -70.37
C ALA A 202 51.81 -19.07 -71.02
N ALA A 203 51.86 -19.18 -72.35
CA ALA A 203 51.33 -20.33 -73.09
C ALA A 203 52.40 -21.01 -73.95
N ALA A 204 53.56 -21.32 -73.37
CA ALA A 204 54.46 -22.29 -73.97
C ALA A 204 55.28 -23.04 -72.92
N GLN A 205 54.95 -24.32 -72.77
CA GLN A 205 55.87 -25.42 -72.44
C GLN A 205 56.28 -25.51 -70.95
N THR A 206 56.18 -26.64 -70.25
CA THR A 206 56.09 -28.05 -70.66
C THR A 206 55.69 -28.92 -69.47
N LEU A 207 54.98 -30.01 -69.76
CA LEU A 207 54.64 -31.13 -68.87
C LEU A 207 55.87 -31.77 -68.17
N GLN A 208 55.73 -32.08 -66.87
CA GLN A 208 56.23 -33.33 -66.25
C GLN A 208 55.59 -33.56 -64.84
N PRO A 209 55.10 -34.77 -64.49
CA PRO A 209 54.63 -35.16 -63.13
C PRO A 209 55.76 -35.90 -62.35
N PRO A 210 55.61 -36.42 -61.10
CA PRO A 210 54.46 -36.62 -60.19
C PRO A 210 54.68 -35.94 -58.79
N HIS A 211 53.79 -35.96 -57.79
CA HIS A 211 53.58 -36.99 -56.76
C HIS A 211 52.42 -36.60 -55.81
N THR A 212 51.62 -37.58 -55.38
CA THR A 212 50.60 -37.51 -54.31
C THR A 212 51.22 -37.32 -52.92
N PRO A 213 50.53 -36.66 -51.97
CA PRO A 213 49.85 -37.44 -50.93
C PRO A 213 48.44 -36.94 -50.53
N THR A 214 47.69 -37.90 -50.00
CA THR A 214 46.38 -37.91 -49.33
C THR A 214 46.04 -36.71 -48.41
N PRO A 215 44.78 -36.23 -48.41
CA PRO A 215 44.25 -35.38 -47.35
C PRO A 215 43.61 -36.21 -46.23
N MET A 216 44.10 -36.04 -45.00
CA MET A 216 43.32 -36.30 -43.79
C MET A 216 42.62 -35.00 -43.41
N PHE A 217 41.33 -34.88 -43.70
CA PHE A 217 40.48 -34.06 -42.85
C PHE A 217 39.08 -34.66 -42.71
N ASN A 218 38.78 -34.87 -41.43
CA ASN A 218 37.60 -35.40 -40.81
C ASN A 218 36.45 -34.38 -40.93
N ALA A 219 35.32 -34.78 -41.48
CA ALA A 219 34.10 -33.96 -41.50
C ALA A 219 33.33 -34.15 -40.19
N PRO A 220 32.75 -33.10 -39.58
CA PRO A 220 31.56 -33.24 -38.78
C PRO A 220 30.35 -32.82 -39.64
N SER A 221 29.57 -33.80 -40.09
CA SER A 221 28.24 -33.57 -40.64
C SER A 221 27.29 -33.13 -39.52
N MET A 222 26.72 -31.95 -39.66
CA MET A 222 25.56 -31.49 -38.89
C MET A 222 24.43 -32.53 -38.98
N GLN A 223 24.03 -33.09 -37.84
CA GLN A 223 22.74 -33.72 -37.65
C GLN A 223 21.79 -32.69 -37.02
N PHE A 224 20.76 -32.30 -37.77
CA PHE A 224 19.53 -31.75 -37.20
C PHE A 224 18.60 -32.93 -36.85
N PRO A 225 18.05 -33.01 -35.64
CA PRO A 225 16.84 -33.78 -35.39
C PRO A 225 15.61 -32.88 -35.37
N HIS A 226 14.61 -33.34 -36.10
CA HIS A 226 13.23 -32.87 -36.14
C HIS A 226 12.57 -32.81 -34.74
N SER A 227 11.66 -31.85 -34.62
CA SER A 227 10.67 -31.72 -33.55
C SER A 227 9.80 -32.98 -33.37
N SER A 228 9.52 -33.34 -32.12
CA SER A 228 8.40 -34.21 -31.74
C SER A 228 7.62 -33.56 -30.60
N MET A 229 6.31 -33.39 -30.82
CA MET A 229 5.29 -33.11 -29.81
C MET A 229 5.13 -34.29 -28.84
N ALA A 230 4.88 -33.99 -27.57
CA ALA A 230 4.12 -34.77 -26.59
C ALA A 230 3.69 -33.74 -25.50
N ALA A 231 2.43 -33.47 -25.17
CA ALA A 231 1.33 -34.34 -24.74
C ALA A 231 1.63 -35.10 -23.44
N GLU A 232 1.58 -34.39 -22.31
CA GLU A 232 0.79 -34.72 -21.10
C GLU A 232 0.71 -33.48 -20.19
#